data_AF-A0A3N5KAY0-F1
#
_entry.id   AF-A0A3N5KAY0-F1
#
_cell.length_a   1.000
_cell.length_b   1.000
_cell.length_c   1.000
_cell.angle_alpha   90.00
_cell.angle_beta   90.00
_cell.angle_gamma   90.00
#
_symmetry.space_group_name_H-M   'P 1'
#
loop_
_entity.id
_entity.type
_entity.pdbx_description
1 polymer ?
#
loop_
_entity_poly.entity_id
_entity_poly.type
_entity_poly.pdbx_seq_one_letter_code
_entity_poly.pdbx_strand_id
1 'polypeptide(L)'
;IDHTEHDIKCIVTEQGFAINTDIRSGKSRAMDIIERCAHPHFRPLLHDYVKLAGGGNEPRPTSMDILTGWWKEYDAACRSFPSQGTRAT
;
A
#
# COMPACT_ATOMS: atom_id res chain seq x y z
N ILE A 1 -5.35 15.82 -1.35
CA ILE A 1 -4.40 15.18 -2.29
C ILE A 1 -3.63 16.32 -2.91
N ASP A 2 -2.33 16.43 -2.61
CA ASP A 2 -1.51 17.57 -3.09
C ASP A 2 -0.79 17.24 -4.41
N HIS A 3 -0.48 15.96 -4.63
CA HIS A 3 0.14 15.46 -5.85
C HIS A 3 -0.68 14.28 -6.37
N THR A 4 -1.04 14.32 -7.65
CA THR A 4 -1.74 13.21 -8.28
C THR A 4 -0.75 12.09 -8.63
N GLU A 5 -1.28 10.91 -8.96
CA GLU A 5 -0.47 9.85 -9.53
C GLU A 5 0.24 10.27 -10.83
N HIS A 6 -0.27 11.25 -11.57
CA HIS A 6 0.39 11.72 -12.79
C HIS A 6 1.65 12.54 -12.50
N ASP A 7 1.78 13.10 -11.30
CA ASP A 7 2.90 13.95 -10.89
C ASP A 7 4.06 13.13 -10.28
N ILE A 8 3.73 12.04 -9.57
CA ILE A 8 4.71 11.23 -8.85
C ILE A 8 5.39 10.23 -9.79
N LYS A 9 6.71 10.39 -9.99
CA LYS A 9 7.52 9.53 -10.88
C LYS A 9 8.36 8.48 -10.15
N CYS A 10 8.69 8.68 -8.88
CA CYS A 10 9.49 7.74 -8.11
C CYS A 10 9.11 7.80 -6.63
N ILE A 11 9.16 6.66 -5.95
CA ILE A 11 9.02 6.54 -4.49
C ILE A 11 10.21 5.74 -4.00
N VAL A 12 10.86 6.21 -2.94
CA VAL A 12 12.04 5.58 -2.35
C VAL A 12 11.84 5.43 -0.84
N THR A 13 12.21 4.27 -0.32
CA THR A 13 12.16 3.90 1.10
C THR A 13 13.41 3.07 1.45
N GLU A 14 13.57 2.68 2.71
CA GLU A 14 14.64 1.76 3.13
C GLU A 14 14.49 0.35 2.54
N GLN A 15 13.29 -0.03 2.07
CA GLN A 15 13.02 -1.34 1.47
C GLN A 15 13.39 -1.40 -0.02
N GLY A 16 13.51 -0.25 -0.68
CA GLY A 16 13.73 -0.15 -2.12
C GLY A 16 13.05 1.06 -2.76
N PHE A 17 12.90 1.00 -4.08
CA PHE A 17 12.31 2.08 -4.88
C PHE A 17 11.32 1.56 -5.92
N ALA A 18 10.36 2.39 -6.30
CA ALA A 18 9.38 2.12 -7.35
C ALA A 18 9.32 3.31 -8.33
N ILE A 19 9.42 3.02 -9.63
CA ILE A 19 9.41 4.02 -10.71
C ILE A 19 8.05 3.99 -11.41
N ASN A 20 7.43 5.16 -11.57
CA ASN A 20 6.09 5.37 -12.12
C ASN A 20 6.11 6.25 -13.39
N THR A 21 7.09 6.03 -14.27
CA THR A 21 7.26 6.81 -15.51
C THR A 21 6.46 6.26 -16.68
N ASP A 22 6.14 4.96 -16.67
CA ASP A 22 5.43 4.29 -17.75
C ASP A 22 3.90 4.43 -17.61
N ILE A 23 3.17 4.23 -18.71
CA ILE A 23 1.70 4.18 -18.70
C ILE A 23 1.27 2.90 -17.99
N ARG A 24 0.95 3.02 -16.69
CA ARG A 24 0.51 1.92 -15.82
C ARG A 24 -0.79 2.27 -15.12
N SER A 25 -1.66 1.28 -14.92
CA SER A 25 -2.87 1.47 -14.14
C SER A 25 -2.57 1.78 -12.68
N GLY A 26 -3.49 2.47 -11.99
CA GLY A 26 -3.37 2.73 -10.55
C GLY A 26 -3.15 1.45 -9.74
N LYS A 27 -3.80 0.35 -10.14
CA LYS A 27 -3.61 -0.98 -9.53
C LYS A 27 -2.20 -1.52 -9.74
N SER A 28 -1.67 -1.47 -10.96
CA SER A 28 -0.30 -1.93 -11.25
C SER A 28 0.73 -1.13 -10.46
N ARG A 29 0.55 0.19 -10.37
CA ARG A 29 1.42 1.08 -9.59
C ARG A 29 1.34 0.77 -8.10
N ALA A 30 0.13 0.58 -7.56
CA ALA A 30 -0.05 0.21 -6.16
C ALA A 30 0.69 -1.08 -5.82
N MET A 31 0.55 -2.12 -6.65
CA MET A 31 1.27 -3.38 -6.45
C MET A 31 2.79 -3.19 -6.45
N ASP A 32 3.34 -2.44 -7.41
CA ASP A 32 4.78 -2.18 -7.49
C ASP A 32 5.32 -1.42 -6.27
N ILE A 33 4.56 -0.44 -5.77
CA ILE A 33 4.89 0.32 -4.56
C ILE A 33 4.84 -0.58 -3.32
N ILE A 34 3.82 -1.43 -3.19
CA ILE A 34 3.69 -2.33 -2.05
C ILE A 34 4.88 -3.31 -2.00
N GLU A 35 5.20 -3.94 -3.14
CA GLU A 35 6.26 -4.95 -3.19
C GLU A 35 7.66 -4.39 -2.97
N ARG A 36 7.93 -3.18 -3.49
CA ARG A 36 9.28 -2.60 -3.48
C ARG A 36 9.54 -1.60 -2.37
N CYS A 37 8.51 -0.92 -1.87
CA CYS A 37 8.68 0.20 -0.95
C CYS A 37 7.98 0.00 0.40
N ALA A 38 6.89 -0.76 0.48
CA ALA A 38 6.22 -0.92 1.76
C ALA A 38 7.05 -1.81 2.71
N HIS A 39 7.06 -1.46 3.99
CA HIS A 39 7.68 -2.27 5.02
C HIS A 39 6.99 -3.65 5.12
N PRO A 40 7.74 -4.77 5.28
CA PRO A 40 7.18 -6.13 5.27
C PRO A 40 6.01 -6.35 6.23
N HIS A 41 6.03 -5.69 7.39
CA HIS A 41 4.92 -5.70 8.37
C HIS A 41 3.58 -5.26 7.79
N PHE A 42 3.57 -4.30 6.85
CA PHE A 42 2.36 -3.73 6.29
C PHE A 42 1.98 -4.30 4.92
N ARG A 43 2.90 -4.96 4.20
CA ARG A 43 2.63 -5.50 2.86
C ARG A 43 1.36 -6.35 2.78
N PRO A 44 1.14 -7.35 3.66
CA PRO A 44 -0.07 -8.18 3.58
C PRO A 44 -1.35 -7.36 3.65
N LEU A 45 -1.42 -6.42 4.59
CA LEU A 45 -2.57 -5.56 4.80
C LEU A 45 -2.84 -4.62 3.61
N LEU A 46 -1.78 -4.10 2.98
CA LEU A 46 -1.91 -3.25 1.79
C LEU A 46 -2.37 -4.04 0.56
N HIS A 47 -1.93 -5.30 0.40
CA HIS A 47 -2.46 -6.16 -0.65
C HIS A 47 -3.94 -6.47 -0.44
N ASP A 48 -4.35 -6.68 0.81
CA ASP A 48 -5.76 -6.93 1.11
C ASP A 48 -6.63 -5.72 0.76
N TYR A 49 -6.15 -4.49 0.98
CA TYR A 49 -6.82 -3.29 0.47
C TYR A 49 -7.02 -3.33 -1.06
N VAL A 50 -5.98 -3.67 -1.82
CA VAL A 50 -6.06 -3.73 -3.28
C VAL A 50 -7.02 -4.83 -3.74
N LYS A 51 -7.13 -5.94 -3.01
CA LYS A 51 -8.12 -7.00 -3.29
C LYS A 51 -9.55 -6.52 -3.03
N LEU A 52 -9.79 -5.78 -1.94
CA LEU A 52 -11.11 -5.21 -1.60
C LEU A 52 -11.61 -4.23 -2.67
N ALA A 53 -10.69 -3.58 -3.38
CA ALA A 53 -11.02 -2.67 -4.47
C ALA A 53 -11.51 -3.35 -5.76
N GLY A 54 -11.46 -4.69 -5.83
CA GLY A 54 -12.00 -5.47 -6.95
C GLY A 54 -11.09 -5.56 -8.18
N GLY A 55 -11.70 -5.90 -9.33
CA GLY A 55 -11.01 -6.21 -10.58
C GLY A 55 -10.57 -5.00 -11.42
N GLY A 56 -10.99 -3.79 -11.05
CA GLY A 56 -10.73 -2.57 -11.82
C GLY A 56 -9.26 -2.13 -11.82
N ASN A 57 -8.93 -1.25 -12.78
CA ASN A 57 -7.60 -0.63 -12.89
C ASN A 57 -7.38 0.55 -11.93
N GLU A 58 -8.47 1.06 -11.36
CA GLU A 58 -8.49 2.05 -10.28
C GLU A 58 -8.86 1.32 -8.97
N PRO A 59 -7.91 1.04 -8.07
CA PRO A 59 -8.19 0.30 -6.85
C PRO A 59 -8.87 1.21 -5.82
N ARG A 60 -10.20 1.37 -5.93
CA ARG A 60 -11.03 2.12 -4.98
C ARG A 60 -12.23 1.32 -4.48
N PRO A 61 -12.23 0.83 -3.22
CA PRO A 61 -13.44 0.30 -2.60
C PRO A 61 -14.48 1.42 -2.46
N THR A 62 -15.74 1.15 -2.79
CA THR A 62 -16.83 2.15 -2.72
C THR A 62 -17.75 1.98 -1.52
N SER A 63 -17.64 0.87 -0.79
CA SER A 63 -18.44 0.60 0.42
C SER A 63 -17.74 1.13 1.67
N MET A 64 -18.45 1.99 2.42
CA MET A 64 -17.93 2.58 3.66
C MET A 64 -17.74 1.55 4.78
N ASP A 65 -18.59 0.53 4.85
CA ASP A 65 -18.49 -0.52 5.87
C ASP A 65 -17.19 -1.33 5.72
N ILE A 66 -16.86 -1.68 4.46
CA ILE A 66 -15.61 -2.38 4.12
C ILE A 66 -14.41 -1.51 4.46
N LEU A 67 -14.43 -0.24 4.06
CA LEU A 67 -13.34 0.71 4.35
C LEU A 67 -13.14 0.88 5.86
N THR A 68 -14.23 1.01 6.61
CA THR A 68 -14.19 1.17 8.06
C THR A 68 -13.59 -0.07 8.74
N GLY A 69 -13.90 -1.28 8.25
CA GLY A 69 -13.28 -2.51 8.72
C GLY A 69 -11.77 -2.53 8.51
N TRP A 70 -11.33 -2.28 7.27
CA TRP A 70 -9.91 -2.25 6.92
C TRP A 70 -9.13 -1.17 7.70
N TRP A 71 -9.72 0.01 7.91
CA TRP A 71 -9.09 1.07 8.71
C TRP A 71 -8.84 0.67 10.16
N LYS A 72 -9.73 -0.12 10.78
CA LYS A 72 -9.51 -0.64 12.14
C LYS A 72 -8.33 -1.61 12.18
N GLU A 73 -8.21 -2.48 11.18
CA GLU A 73 -7.08 -3.40 11.06
C GLU A 73 -5.76 -2.65 10.83
N TYR A 74 -5.79 -1.61 9.99
CA TYR A 74 -4.64 -0.72 9.78
C TYR A 74 -4.22 0.02 11.04
N ASP A 75 -5.15 0.61 11.79
CA ASP A 75 -4.85 1.26 13.07
C ASP A 75 -4.24 0.28 14.08
N ALA A 76 -4.78 -0.95 14.16
CA ALA A 76 -4.22 -2.00 15.00
C ALA A 76 -2.79 -2.38 14.60
N ALA A 77 -2.53 -2.55 13.30
CA ALA A 77 -1.20 -2.87 12.77
C ALA A 77 -0.18 -1.76 13.04
N CYS A 78 -0.60 -0.49 12.98
CA CYS A 78 0.22 0.67 13.36
C CYS A 78 0.53 0.68 14.86
N ARG A 79 -0.46 0.42 15.71
CA ARG A 79 -0.27 0.36 17.17
C ARG A 79 0.63 -0.78 17.61
N SER A 80 0.64 -1.89 16.87
CA SER A 80 1.52 -3.03 17.15
C SER A 80 2.92 -2.86 16.54
N PHE A 81 3.15 -1.86 15.69
CA PHE A 81 4.45 -1.61 15.07
C PHE A 81 5.33 -0.69 15.95
N PRO A 82 6.64 -0.98 16.11
CA PRO A 82 7.38 -2.14 15.63
C PRO A 82 7.46 -3.24 16.72
N SER A 83 6.61 -4.26 16.68
CA SER A 83 6.77 -5.48 17.49
C SER A 83 5.99 -6.64 16.83
N GLN A 84 6.58 -7.76 16.42
CA GLN A 84 7.73 -8.52 16.95
C GLN A 84 8.77 -8.79 15.86
N GLY A 85 10.01 -8.39 16.11
CA GLY A 85 11.13 -8.62 15.19
C GLY A 85 12.43 -7.98 15.64
N THR A 86 12.74 -7.99 16.95
CA THR A 86 14.14 -7.94 17.37
C THR A 86 14.79 -9.22 16.84
N ARG A 87 15.43 -9.14 15.67
CA ARG A 87 16.55 -10.04 15.36
C ARG A 87 17.82 -9.30 15.72
N ALA A 88 18.35 -9.67 16.88
CA ALA A 88 19.77 -9.62 17.14
C ALA A 88 20.49 -10.42 16.05
N THR A 89 21.43 -9.78 15.36
CA THR A 89 22.85 -10.14 15.13
C THR A 89 23.40 -9.26 14.03
#